data_AF-A0A2I0NJY6-F1
#
_entry.id   AF-A0A2I0NJY6-F1
#
_cell.length_a   1.000
_cell.length_b   1.000
_cell.length_c   1.000
_cell.angle_alpha   90.00
_cell.angle_beta   90.00
_cell.angle_gamma   90.00
#
_symmetry.space_group_name_H-M   'P 1'
#
loop_
_entity.id
_entity.type
_entity.pdbx_description
1 polymer ?
#
loop_
_entity_poly.entity_id
_entity_poly.type
_entity_poly.pdbx_seq_one_letter_code
_entity_poly.pdbx_strand_id
1 'polypeptide(L)'
;MYLFSWEKIPGNDNGRLIEFLKQKFTIDWVKQDNIKKNDDGKTTMATNETNFLSLTLNDDKTNVNIEIDDGRTYQFIMKKENGELNKYRFFIKNKRAGRDRSISSKRFPIR
;
A
#
# COMPACT_ATOMS: atom_id res chain seq x y z
N MET A 1 -7.73 3.54 -13.63
CA MET A 1 -8.11 2.20 -13.11
C MET A 1 -8.12 2.28 -11.60
N TYR A 2 -9.31 2.23 -11.02
CA TYR A 2 -9.55 2.25 -9.58
C TYR A 2 -9.17 0.88 -8.99
N LEU A 3 -8.29 0.85 -8.00
CA LEU A 3 -7.85 -0.39 -7.34
C LEU A 3 -8.53 -0.59 -5.99
N PHE A 4 -8.52 0.44 -5.14
CA PHE A 4 -9.25 0.50 -3.88
C PHE A 4 -9.27 1.96 -3.37
N SER A 5 -10.19 2.25 -2.46
CA SER A 5 -10.31 3.50 -1.72
C SER A 5 -9.74 3.37 -0.31
N TRP A 6 -8.84 4.29 0.06
CA TRP A 6 -8.22 4.33 1.39
C TRP A 6 -9.25 4.53 2.51
N GLU A 7 -10.29 5.32 2.24
CA GLU A 7 -11.33 5.65 3.23
C GLU A 7 -12.26 4.46 3.51
N LYS A 8 -12.34 3.48 2.61
CA LYS A 8 -13.15 2.25 2.75
C LYS A 8 -12.36 1.08 3.33
N ILE A 9 -11.18 1.36 3.89
CA ILE A 9 -10.28 0.40 4.53
C ILE A 9 -9.99 0.88 5.96
N PRO A 10 -10.26 0.06 6.99
CA PRO A 10 -10.92 -1.25 6.91
C PRO A 10 -12.40 -1.10 6.51
N GLY A 11 -12.96 -2.11 5.83
CA GLY A 11 -14.37 -2.14 5.45
C GLY A 11 -14.59 -2.69 4.04
N ASN A 12 -15.45 -2.02 3.27
CA ASN A 12 -15.93 -2.47 1.96
C ASN A 12 -14.82 -2.79 0.95
N ASP A 13 -13.65 -2.14 1.05
CA ASP A 13 -12.56 -2.31 0.10
C ASP A 13 -11.45 -3.25 0.59
N ASN A 14 -11.64 -3.94 1.72
CA ASN A 14 -10.68 -4.90 2.26
C ASN A 14 -10.33 -6.00 1.25
N GLY A 15 -11.34 -6.59 0.60
CA GLY A 15 -11.13 -7.63 -0.42
C GLY A 15 -10.27 -7.14 -1.59
N ARG A 16 -10.46 -5.89 -2.02
CA ARG A 16 -9.69 -5.28 -3.12
C ARG A 16 -8.23 -5.02 -2.71
N LEU A 17 -7.99 -4.58 -1.48
CA LEU A 17 -6.63 -4.46 -0.95
C LEU A 17 -5.94 -5.83 -0.90
N ILE A 18 -6.60 -6.86 -0.38
CA ILE A 18 -6.06 -8.23 -0.29
C ILE A 18 -5.71 -8.78 -1.67
N GLU A 19 -6.63 -8.68 -2.63
CA GLU A 19 -6.41 -9.15 -4.00
C GLU A 19 -5.20 -8.43 -4.64
N PHE A 20 -5.09 -7.12 -4.44
CA PHE A 20 -3.98 -6.35 -4.94
C PHE A 20 -2.65 -6.76 -4.31
N LEU A 21 -2.61 -6.99 -3.00
CA LEU A 21 -1.40 -7.47 -2.28
C LEU A 21 -0.97 -8.85 -2.80
N LYS A 22 -1.92 -9.75 -3.01
CA LYS A 22 -1.68 -11.09 -3.58
C LYS A 22 -1.11 -11.01 -4.99
N GLN A 23 -1.71 -10.21 -5.87
CA GLN A 23 -1.29 -10.11 -7.27
C GLN A 23 0.05 -9.38 -7.47
N LYS A 24 0.38 -8.39 -6.62
CA LYS A 24 1.57 -7.55 -6.80
C LYS A 24 2.76 -7.94 -5.96
N PHE A 25 2.54 -8.49 -4.78
CA PHE A 25 3.61 -8.81 -3.83
C PHE A 25 3.67 -10.28 -3.46
N THR A 26 2.75 -11.11 -4.00
CA THR A 26 2.60 -12.53 -3.66
C THR A 26 2.34 -12.71 -2.17
N ILE A 27 1.56 -11.79 -1.58
CA ILE A 27 1.15 -11.83 -0.17
C ILE A 27 -0.26 -12.40 -0.10
N ASP A 28 -0.39 -13.63 0.36
CA ASP A 28 -1.67 -14.35 0.48
C ASP A 28 -2.13 -14.54 1.93
N TRP A 29 -1.27 -14.21 2.91
CA TRP A 29 -1.54 -14.40 4.32
C TRP A 29 -2.42 -13.31 4.95
N VAL A 30 -2.64 -12.18 4.26
CA VAL A 30 -3.47 -11.07 4.76
C VAL A 30 -4.93 -11.46 4.68
N LYS A 31 -5.61 -11.45 5.84
CA LYS A 31 -7.05 -11.69 5.98
C LYS A 31 -7.77 -10.42 6.39
N GLN A 32 -9.06 -10.34 6.08
CA GLN A 32 -9.91 -9.19 6.40
C GLN A 32 -9.86 -8.83 7.90
N ASP A 33 -9.95 -9.82 8.78
CA ASP A 33 -9.99 -9.63 10.24
C ASP A 33 -8.66 -9.13 10.82
N ASN A 34 -7.58 -9.30 10.06
CA ASN A 34 -6.23 -8.90 10.47
C ASN A 34 -5.89 -7.48 10.02
N ILE A 35 -6.71 -6.88 9.15
CA ILE A 35 -6.54 -5.50 8.69
C ILE A 35 -7.09 -4.56 9.75
N LYS A 36 -6.22 -3.76 10.33
CA LYS A 36 -6.56 -2.72 11.30
C LYS A 36 -6.08 -1.38 10.80
N LYS A 37 -6.76 -0.32 11.21
CA LYS A 37 -6.33 1.05 10.97
C LYS A 37 -6.29 1.78 12.30
N ASN A 38 -5.25 2.59 12.48
CA ASN A 38 -5.06 3.37 13.70
C ASN A 38 -6.11 4.49 13.78
N ASP A 39 -6.32 5.04 14.97
CA ASP A 39 -7.33 6.09 15.22
C ASP A 39 -7.12 7.36 14.39
N ASP A 40 -5.87 7.62 13.97
CA ASP A 40 -5.51 8.75 13.10
C ASP A 40 -5.92 8.55 11.63
N GLY A 41 -6.36 7.35 11.26
CA GLY A 41 -6.72 6.97 9.90
C GLY A 41 -5.55 6.99 8.90
N LYS A 42 -4.31 7.21 9.36
CA LYS A 42 -3.12 7.33 8.50
C LYS A 42 -2.42 6.01 8.29
N THR A 43 -2.49 5.11 9.27
CA THR A 43 -1.79 3.83 9.19
C THR A 43 -2.75 2.67 9.17
N THR A 44 -2.63 1.82 8.16
CA THR A 44 -3.30 0.52 8.06
C THR A 44 -2.26 -0.56 8.22
N MET A 45 -2.50 -1.52 9.11
CA MET A 45 -1.61 -2.64 9.38
C MET A 45 -2.34 -3.96 9.14
N ALA A 46 -1.62 -4.93 8.60
CA ALA A 46 -2.02 -6.33 8.59
C ALA A 46 -0.92 -7.14 9.25
N THR A 47 -1.29 -7.95 10.25
CA THR A 47 -0.34 -8.82 10.95
C THR A 47 -0.90 -10.24 11.07
N ASN A 48 -0.01 -11.23 11.07
CA ASN A 48 -0.32 -12.57 11.54
C ASN A 48 0.77 -13.01 12.54
N GLU A 49 0.86 -14.30 12.87
CA GLU A 49 1.83 -14.81 13.84
C GLU A 49 3.30 -14.55 13.46
N THR A 50 3.61 -14.48 12.17
CA THR A 50 4.99 -14.47 11.66
C THR A 50 5.31 -13.31 10.73
N ASN A 51 4.30 -12.65 10.17
CA ASN A 51 4.44 -11.62 9.16
C ASN A 51 3.73 -10.33 9.57
N PHE A 52 4.28 -9.21 9.11
CA PHE A 52 3.63 -7.91 9.20
C PHE A 52 3.73 -7.13 7.90
N LEU A 53 2.74 -6.28 7.68
CA LEU A 53 2.67 -5.37 6.56
C LEU A 53 2.03 -4.07 7.05
N SER A 54 2.71 -2.95 6.81
CA SER A 54 2.21 -1.63 7.17
C SER A 54 2.02 -0.78 5.91
N LEU A 55 0.91 -0.06 5.88
CA LEU A 55 0.63 0.98 4.90
C LEU A 55 0.48 2.29 5.66
N THR A 56 1.30 3.28 5.33
CA THR A 56 1.28 4.59 5.98
C THR A 56 1.03 5.69 4.95
N LEU A 57 -0.10 6.38 5.10
CA LEU A 57 -0.45 7.58 4.36
C LEU A 57 0.38 8.75 4.87
N ASN A 58 0.98 9.52 3.95
CA ASN A 58 1.68 10.76 4.30
C ASN A 58 0.72 11.87 4.73
N ASP A 59 1.26 12.90 5.37
CA ASP A 59 0.45 14.04 5.86
C ASP A 59 -0.27 14.79 4.74
N ASP A 60 0.35 14.88 3.56
CA ASP A 60 -0.25 15.50 2.37
C ASP A 60 -1.37 14.66 1.74
N LYS A 61 -1.58 13.42 2.21
CA LYS A 61 -2.53 12.44 1.66
C LYS A 61 -2.33 12.14 0.17
N THR A 62 -1.12 12.30 -0.33
CA THR A 62 -0.74 12.07 -1.73
C THR A 62 -0.05 10.74 -1.94
N ASN A 63 0.49 10.12 -0.89
CA ASN A 63 1.28 8.92 -0.98
C ASN A 63 1.03 7.95 0.17
N VAL A 64 1.02 6.66 -0.16
CA VAL A 64 1.04 5.58 0.83
C VAL A 64 2.35 4.84 0.70
N ASN A 65 3.13 4.77 1.77
CA ASN A 65 4.30 3.89 1.84
C ASN A 65 3.86 2.50 2.30
N ILE A 66 4.42 1.46 1.69
CA ILE A 66 4.28 0.09 2.18
C ILE A 66 5.62 -0.36 2.74
N GLU A 67 5.56 -1.01 3.89
CA GLU A 67 6.66 -1.78 4.45
C GLU A 67 6.20 -3.21 4.67
N ILE A 68 7.00 -4.15 4.19
CA ILE A 68 6.81 -5.58 4.35
C ILE A 68 7.93 -6.09 5.26
N ASP A 69 7.61 -7.04 6.12
CA ASP A 69 8.52 -7.67 7.07
C ASP A 69 9.84 -8.19 6.49
N ASP A 70 9.85 -8.63 5.23
CA ASP A 70 11.06 -9.03 4.50
C ASP A 70 11.97 -7.86 4.05
N GLY A 71 11.66 -6.63 4.48
CA GLY A 71 12.42 -5.41 4.21
C GLY A 71 12.11 -4.75 2.87
N ARG A 72 11.21 -5.31 2.05
CA ARG A 72 10.76 -4.64 0.82
C ARG A 72 9.90 -3.43 1.17
N THR A 73 10.22 -2.29 0.54
CA THR A 73 9.43 -1.07 0.68
C THR A 73 8.96 -0.52 -0.66
N TYR A 74 7.73 -0.02 -0.68
CA TYR A 74 7.08 0.49 -1.89
C TYR A 74 6.37 1.81 -1.59
N GLN A 75 5.99 2.52 -2.64
CA GLN A 75 5.19 3.73 -2.52
C GLN A 75 4.09 3.77 -3.58
N PHE A 76 2.90 4.16 -3.15
CA PHE A 76 1.77 4.49 -4.01
C PHE A 76 1.61 5.99 -4.14
N ILE A 77 1.16 6.43 -5.32
CA ILE A 77 0.56 7.75 -5.48
C ILE A 77 -0.95 7.57 -5.36
N MET A 78 -1.52 8.30 -4.40
CA MET A 78 -2.94 8.47 -4.19
C MET A 78 -3.44 9.68 -4.99
N LYS A 79 -4.65 9.58 -5.51
CA LYS A 79 -5.38 10.71 -6.07
C LYS A 79 -6.77 10.78 -5.45
N LYS A 80 -7.19 11.99 -5.11
CA LYS A 80 -8.57 12.24 -4.67
C LYS A 80 -9.44 12.40 -5.91
N GLU A 81 -10.39 11.50 -6.10
CA GLU A 81 -11.37 11.53 -7.19
C GLU A 81 -12.76 11.35 -6.59
N ASN A 82 -13.70 12.22 -6.94
CA ASN A 82 -15.08 12.22 -6.42
C ASN A 82 -15.18 12.23 -4.89
N GLY A 83 -14.22 12.85 -4.21
CA GLY A 83 -14.16 12.90 -2.75
C GLY A 83 -13.45 11.72 -2.09
N GLU A 84 -13.16 10.64 -2.81
CA GLU A 84 -12.50 9.44 -2.29
C GLU A 84 -11.00 9.39 -2.66
N LEU A 85 -10.18 8.90 -1.73
CA LEU A 85 -8.74 8.76 -1.93
C LEU A 85 -8.40 7.39 -2.52
N ASN A 86 -8.02 7.36 -3.80
CA ASN A 86 -7.87 6.14 -4.58
C ASN A 86 -6.44 5.89 -5.04
N LYS A 87 -6.07 4.62 -5.17
CA LYS A 87 -4.76 4.24 -5.70
C LYS A 87 -4.65 4.43 -7.21
N TYR A 88 -3.61 5.13 -7.64
CA TYR A 88 -3.37 5.44 -9.05
C TYR A 88 -2.12 4.78 -9.63
N ARG A 89 -0.95 4.92 -8.97
CA ARG A 89 0.35 4.40 -9.48
C ARG A 89 1.21 3.84 -8.35
N PHE A 90 2.11 2.91 -8.65
CA PHE A 90 3.04 2.32 -7.68
C PHE A 90 4.49 2.43 -8.15
N PHE A 91 5.42 2.56 -7.20
CA PHE A 91 6.86 2.66 -7.42
C PHE A 91 7.61 1.83 -6.36
N ILE A 92 8.75 1.27 -6.74
CA ILE A 92 9.67 0.59 -5.83
C ILE A 92 10.54 1.65 -5.16
N LYS A 93 10.59 1.67 -3.82
CA LYS A 93 11.57 2.47 -3.09
C LYS A 93 12.79 1.59 -2.83
N ASN A 94 13.90 1.87 -3.52
CA ASN A 94 15.17 1.27 -3.17
C ASN A 94 15.80 2.11 -2.06
N LYS A 95 16.00 1.52 -0.88
CA LYS A 95 16.83 2.11 0.18
C LYS A 95 18.29 1.98 -0.24
N ARG A 96 18.78 2.90 -1.08
CA ARG A 96 20.23 3.03 -1.30
C ARG A 96 20.80 3.77 -0.10
N ALA A 97 21.61 3.07 0.69
CA ALA A 97 22.47 3.71 1.66
C ALA A 97 23.43 4.65 0.91
N GLY A 98 23.30 5.96 1.14
CA GLY A 98 24.21 6.98 0.64
C GLY A 98 24.02 7.38 -0.84
N ARG A 99 23.65 8.66 -1.03
CA ARG A 99 23.72 9.46 -2.26
C ARG A 99 22.71 9.18 -3.39
N ASP A 100 21.81 10.17 -3.47
CA ASP A 100 21.20 10.79 -4.63
C ASP A 100 20.13 10.05 -5.48
N ARG A 101 19.20 10.90 -5.93
CA ARG A 101 17.88 10.73 -6.49
C ARG A 101 17.86 9.88 -7.75
N SER A 102 16.97 8.90 -7.80
CA SER A 102 16.25 8.47 -9.01
C SER A 102 15.09 7.55 -8.62
N ILE A 103 13.86 8.06 -8.77
CA ILE A 103 12.64 7.23 -8.78
C ILE A 103 12.70 6.41 -10.07
N SER A 104 13.15 5.15 -9.98
CA SER A 104 13.11 4.25 -11.13
C SER A 104 11.68 3.75 -11.31
N SER A 105 10.95 4.31 -12.28
CA SER A 105 9.67 3.77 -12.71
C SER A 105 9.89 2.51 -13.53
N LYS A 106 10.04 1.35 -12.89
CA LYS A 106 9.93 0.07 -13.60
C LYS A 106 8.46 -0.16 -13.95
N ARG A 107 8.12 0.05 -15.24
CA ARG A 107 6.82 -0.28 -15.80
C ARG A 107 6.78 -1.81 -15.98
N PHE A 108 6.08 -2.51 -15.10
CA PHE A 108 5.83 -3.93 -15.30
C PHE A 108 4.75 -4.10 -16.38
N PRO A 109 4.97 -4.94 -17.41
CA PRO A 109 3.93 -5.26 -18.37
C PRO A 109 2.76 -5.93 -17.64
N ILE A 110 1.55 -5.51 -17.99
CA ILE A 110 0.32 -6.20 -17.59
C ILE A 110 0.28 -7.43 -18.51
N ARG A 111 0.40 -8.62 -17.93
CA ARG A 111 0.29 -9.89 -18.66
C ARG A 111 -1.17 -10.28 -18.77
#